data_AF-A0A956D401-F1
#
_entry.id   AF-A0A956D401-F1
#
_cell.length_a   1.000
_cell.length_b   1.000
_cell.length_c   1.000
_cell.angle_alpha   90.00
_cell.angle_beta   90.00
_cell.angle_gamma   90.00
#
_symmetry.space_group_name_H-M   'P 1'
#
loop_
_entity.id
_entity.type
_entity.pdbx_description
1 polymer ?
#
loop_
_entity_poly.entity_id
_entity_poly.type
_entity_poly.pdbx_seq_one_letter_code
_entity_poly.pdbx_strand_id
1 'polypeptide(L)'
;MHNVRILALLVLASSSLLASCGRTELDTYADRRDFRPPDAGTRCTSDAECDDGLLCTGVEACVDGSCQAGTPLTCDDGIDCTLDECVEAIGACQSTPDSTRCGAGLMCLVGVGCDVVTCTSDADCDDRRPCNGAETCVDGTCAPGPRPLCDDGIDCTVDECIDDAGGCVFTPNDSICDDRVFCNGAERCRATIGCLPAMPLRCDDGIDCTMDRCDEATRSCVHEGVDADGDGFASRECGGDDCDDTRRGVHPGVPERCTNGRDDDCNGRVDCEDVACLANPACGCVPTPELCADAVDNDCDGFVDCADPECAMDPVCVGCLARERCRTVADDDCDGLVNCADPDCFANPVCMGPCDPLETRCFDSRDDDCDGLVDCADPECQAREPLCSDCAPAETVCNDRRDDDCDGL
;
A
#
# COMPACT_ATOMS: atom_id res chain seq x y z
N MET A 1 -48.07 0.29 -5.49
CA MET A 1 -48.77 0.10 -6.79
C MET A 1 -47.99 0.82 -7.87
N HIS A 2 -47.77 0.16 -9.01
CA HIS A 2 -47.05 0.59 -10.23
C HIS A 2 -45.51 0.52 -10.17
N ASN A 3 -44.79 -0.05 -11.14
CA ASN A 3 -45.16 -0.97 -12.23
C ASN A 3 -43.88 -1.58 -12.83
N VAL A 4 -44.00 -2.82 -13.27
CA VAL A 4 -42.99 -3.68 -13.91
C VAL A 4 -42.84 -3.33 -15.40
N ARG A 5 -41.60 -3.24 -15.92
CA ARG A 5 -41.17 -3.53 -17.33
C ARG A 5 -39.64 -3.78 -17.33
N ILE A 6 -39.14 -5.01 -17.35
CA ILE A 6 -38.89 -5.90 -18.52
C ILE A 6 -38.15 -5.19 -19.67
N LEU A 7 -36.83 -5.41 -19.75
CA LEU A 7 -36.11 -5.47 -21.02
C LEU A 7 -35.06 -6.58 -20.95
N ALA A 8 -35.19 -7.54 -21.87
CA ALA A 8 -34.33 -8.70 -22.05
C ALA A 8 -33.15 -8.37 -22.97
N LEU A 9 -31.94 -8.82 -22.64
CA LEU A 9 -30.84 -9.00 -23.59
C LEU A 9 -29.86 -10.10 -23.15
N LEU A 10 -30.02 -11.26 -23.82
CA LEU A 10 -29.02 -12.22 -24.29
C LEU A 10 -27.71 -12.48 -23.49
N VAL A 11 -27.73 -13.61 -22.77
CA VAL A 11 -26.88 -14.81 -22.90
C VAL A 11 -25.51 -14.63 -23.58
N LEU A 12 -24.42 -14.87 -22.81
CA LEU A 12 -23.33 -15.82 -23.08
C LEU A 12 -22.26 -15.73 -21.97
N ALA A 13 -22.18 -16.74 -21.08
CA ALA A 13 -20.94 -17.21 -20.43
C ALA A 13 -21.21 -18.40 -19.48
N SER A 14 -20.93 -19.59 -19.99
CA SER A 14 -20.25 -20.74 -19.37
C SER A 14 -20.21 -20.90 -17.83
N SER A 15 -21.03 -21.83 -17.35
CA SER A 15 -20.73 -22.98 -16.46
C SER A 15 -19.88 -22.81 -15.19
N SER A 16 -20.60 -22.97 -14.07
CA SER A 16 -20.34 -23.92 -12.97
C SER A 16 -19.24 -23.61 -11.93
N LEU A 17 -19.66 -22.99 -10.81
CA LEU A 17 -19.03 -23.14 -9.50
C LEU A 17 -20.12 -23.55 -8.49
N LEU A 18 -20.11 -24.85 -8.14
CA LEU A 18 -20.89 -25.39 -7.03
C LEU A 18 -20.25 -24.95 -5.71
N ALA A 19 -21.10 -24.43 -4.83
CA ALA A 19 -20.78 -24.10 -3.47
C ALA A 19 -20.70 -25.36 -2.59
N SER A 20 -19.69 -25.35 -1.72
CA SER A 20 -19.68 -25.87 -0.34
C SER A 20 -19.87 -27.37 -0.14
N CYS A 21 -18.72 -28.03 0.04
CA CYS A 21 -18.58 -29.24 0.82
C CYS A 21 -18.43 -28.84 2.30
N GLY A 22 -19.19 -29.48 3.18
CA GLY A 22 -18.97 -29.46 4.62
C GLY A 22 -18.54 -30.84 5.10
N ARG A 23 -17.50 -30.84 5.94
CA ARG A 23 -16.97 -31.88 6.85
C ARG A 23 -15.83 -32.82 6.37
N THR A 24 -14.69 -32.55 7.00
CA THR A 24 -13.59 -33.37 7.56
C THR A 24 -14.06 -34.61 8.36
N GLU A 25 -13.28 -35.65 8.73
CA GLU A 25 -11.91 -36.15 8.51
C GLU A 25 -11.99 -37.70 8.46
N LEU A 26 -11.10 -38.33 7.69
CA LEU A 26 -10.71 -39.73 7.94
C LEU A 26 -9.21 -39.82 7.65
N ASP A 27 -8.42 -39.42 8.64
CA ASP A 27 -7.01 -39.73 8.67
C ASP A 27 -6.84 -41.21 9.03
N THR A 28 -6.21 -41.98 8.14
CA THR A 28 -5.06 -42.78 8.52
C THR A 28 -4.21 -43.11 7.29
N TYR A 29 -3.11 -42.38 7.22
CA TYR A 29 -1.78 -42.89 6.87
C TYR A 29 -1.52 -43.37 5.44
N ALA A 30 -1.02 -42.40 4.66
CA ALA A 30 -0.23 -42.54 3.45
C ALA A 30 0.71 -43.77 3.40
N ASP A 31 0.74 -44.45 2.26
CA ASP A 31 1.96 -44.36 1.46
C ASP A 31 1.66 -44.36 -0.05
N ARG A 32 2.42 -43.51 -0.71
CA ARG A 32 2.38 -43.19 -2.12
C ARG A 32 2.67 -44.43 -2.95
N ARG A 33 1.76 -44.81 -3.84
CA ARG A 33 2.10 -44.85 -5.26
C ARG A 33 0.94 -44.31 -6.08
N ASP A 34 1.31 -43.34 -6.90
CA ASP A 34 0.71 -42.99 -8.17
C ASP A 34 0.58 -44.27 -9.02
N PHE A 35 -0.42 -45.12 -8.73
CA PHE A 35 -0.86 -46.18 -9.63
C PHE A 35 -2.09 -45.63 -10.34
N ARG A 36 -1.76 -44.77 -11.32
CA ARG A 36 -2.63 -44.58 -12.47
C ARG A 36 -3.01 -45.99 -12.96
N PRO A 37 -4.30 -46.37 -13.04
CA PRO A 37 -4.67 -47.59 -13.75
C PRO A 37 -4.00 -47.52 -15.13
N PRO A 38 -3.39 -48.59 -15.66
CA PRO A 38 -2.80 -48.51 -16.98
C PRO A 38 -3.88 -48.01 -17.92
N ASP A 39 -3.64 -46.82 -18.50
CA ASP A 39 -4.50 -46.22 -19.49
C ASP A 39 -4.93 -47.34 -20.45
N ALA A 40 -6.23 -47.43 -20.73
CA ALA A 40 -6.81 -48.25 -21.79
C ALA A 40 -6.33 -47.78 -23.19
N GLY A 41 -5.01 -47.75 -23.40
CA GLY A 41 -4.30 -47.09 -24.50
C GLY A 41 -2.80 -47.36 -24.56
N THR A 42 -2.19 -48.13 -23.65
CA THR A 42 -0.79 -48.54 -23.78
C THR A 42 -0.65 -49.68 -24.78
N ARG A 43 0.27 -49.53 -25.75
CA ARG A 43 0.58 -50.61 -26.71
C ARG A 43 1.34 -51.73 -26.01
N CYS A 44 0.78 -52.93 -26.03
CA CYS A 44 1.38 -54.12 -25.44
C CYS A 44 1.79 -55.14 -26.51
N THR A 45 2.71 -56.04 -26.15
CA THR A 45 3.13 -57.18 -26.98
C THR A 45 3.02 -58.53 -26.25
N SER A 46 2.75 -58.51 -24.95
CA SER A 46 2.44 -59.69 -24.13
C SER A 46 1.56 -59.33 -22.93
N ASP A 47 0.86 -60.30 -22.37
CA ASP A 47 -0.04 -60.11 -21.23
C ASP A 47 0.69 -59.60 -19.98
N ALA A 48 1.97 -59.97 -19.79
CA ALA A 48 2.78 -59.52 -18.65
C ALA A 48 3.09 -58.01 -18.68
N GLU A 49 2.93 -57.34 -19.83
CA GLU A 49 3.06 -55.87 -19.93
C GLU A 49 1.76 -55.15 -19.53
N CYS A 50 0.66 -55.88 -19.40
CA CYS A 50 -0.65 -55.36 -19.03
C CYS A 50 -1.02 -55.61 -17.57
N ASP A 51 -0.34 -56.54 -16.90
CA ASP A 51 -0.52 -56.86 -15.48
C ASP A 51 -0.24 -55.62 -14.62
N ASP A 52 -1.28 -55.08 -13.99
CA ASP A 52 -1.18 -53.92 -13.11
C ASP A 52 -0.81 -54.29 -11.66
N GLY A 53 -0.64 -55.59 -11.39
CA GLY A 53 -0.31 -56.15 -10.10
C GLY A 53 -1.46 -56.15 -9.11
N LEU A 54 -2.69 -55.85 -9.55
CA LEU A 54 -3.90 -55.85 -8.75
C LEU A 54 -4.71 -57.12 -9.03
N LEU A 55 -4.97 -57.91 -7.98
CA LEU A 55 -5.68 -59.18 -8.14
C LEU A 55 -7.17 -58.96 -8.38
N CYS A 56 -7.77 -57.95 -7.74
CA CYS A 56 -9.22 -57.77 -7.68
C CYS A 56 -9.80 -57.20 -8.96
N THR A 57 -9.01 -56.49 -9.76
CA THR A 57 -9.37 -56.06 -11.13
C THR A 57 -9.29 -57.23 -12.13
N GLY A 58 -8.61 -58.31 -11.74
CA GLY A 58 -8.45 -59.53 -12.52
C GLY A 58 -7.33 -59.42 -13.53
N VAL A 59 -6.83 -60.56 -14.00
CA VAL A 59 -5.67 -60.60 -14.91
C VAL A 59 -5.97 -59.93 -16.25
N GLU A 60 -5.20 -58.90 -16.58
CA GLU A 60 -5.28 -58.20 -17.85
C GLU A 60 -4.66 -59.00 -19.00
N ALA A 61 -5.21 -58.83 -20.20
CA ALA A 61 -4.72 -59.49 -21.40
C ALA A 61 -4.34 -58.48 -22.49
N CYS A 62 -3.24 -58.75 -23.18
CA CYS A 62 -2.84 -57.99 -24.35
C CYS A 62 -3.56 -58.50 -25.59
N VAL A 63 -4.59 -57.78 -26.04
CA VAL A 63 -5.39 -58.16 -27.20
C VAL A 63 -5.23 -57.12 -28.29
N ASP A 64 -4.73 -57.55 -29.45
CA ASP A 64 -4.51 -56.71 -30.64
C ASP A 64 -3.64 -55.46 -30.35
N GLY A 65 -2.64 -55.65 -29.51
CA GLY A 65 -1.68 -54.63 -29.12
C GLY A 65 -2.23 -53.58 -28.16
N SER A 66 -3.35 -53.86 -27.47
CA SER A 66 -3.92 -53.00 -26.43
C SER A 66 -4.25 -53.82 -25.18
N CYS A 67 -3.95 -53.28 -23.99
CA CYS A 67 -4.31 -53.93 -22.74
C CYS A 67 -5.83 -53.87 -22.52
N GLN A 68 -6.45 -55.04 -22.35
CA GLN A 68 -7.84 -55.17 -21.94
C GLN A 68 -7.87 -55.48 -20.44
N ALA A 69 -8.70 -54.73 -19.71
CA ALA A 69 -8.92 -54.96 -18.28
C ALA A 69 -9.39 -56.40 -18.02
N GLY A 70 -8.93 -56.97 -16.92
CA GLY A 70 -9.37 -58.27 -16.46
C GLY A 70 -10.84 -58.30 -16.06
N THR A 71 -11.34 -59.51 -15.78
CA THR A 71 -12.65 -59.66 -15.14
C THR A 71 -12.45 -59.57 -13.63
N PRO A 72 -13.11 -58.63 -12.93
CA PRO A 72 -12.95 -58.48 -11.50
C PRO A 72 -13.21 -59.79 -10.75
N LEU A 73 -12.38 -60.08 -9.75
CA LEU A 73 -12.52 -61.28 -8.93
C LEU A 73 -13.79 -61.18 -8.08
N THR A 74 -14.73 -62.11 -8.29
CA THR A 74 -15.94 -62.22 -7.47
C THR A 74 -15.63 -63.03 -6.22
N CYS A 75 -15.75 -62.41 -5.06
CA CYS A 75 -15.44 -63.03 -3.77
C CYS A 75 -16.64 -63.61 -3.03
N ASP A 76 -17.83 -63.59 -3.64
CA ASP A 76 -19.08 -64.14 -3.07
C ASP A 76 -18.87 -65.59 -2.60
N ASP A 77 -18.96 -65.81 -1.29
CA ASP A 77 -18.79 -67.12 -0.67
C ASP A 77 -20.10 -67.92 -0.59
N GLY A 78 -21.18 -67.34 -1.10
CA GLY A 78 -22.52 -67.92 -1.13
C GLY A 78 -23.26 -67.82 0.20
N ILE A 79 -22.78 -67.01 1.15
CA ILE A 79 -23.41 -66.79 2.44
C ILE A 79 -23.96 -65.37 2.51
N ASP A 80 -25.29 -65.22 2.44
CA ASP A 80 -25.96 -63.90 2.34
C ASP A 80 -25.59 -62.87 3.44
N CYS A 81 -25.05 -63.32 4.57
CA CYS A 81 -24.69 -62.48 5.70
C CYS A 81 -23.20 -62.17 5.85
N THR A 82 -22.34 -62.70 4.98
CA THR A 82 -20.93 -62.29 4.93
C THR A 82 -20.80 -61.03 4.07
N LEU A 83 -19.84 -60.19 4.46
CA LEU A 83 -19.28 -59.13 3.65
C LEU A 83 -18.12 -59.74 2.87
N ASP A 84 -18.36 -60.04 1.60
CA ASP A 84 -17.35 -60.59 0.70
C ASP A 84 -16.67 -59.47 -0.09
N GLU A 85 -15.40 -59.23 0.22
CA GLU A 85 -14.60 -58.21 -0.42
C GLU A 85 -13.31 -58.80 -0.99
N CYS A 86 -12.91 -58.34 -2.17
CA CYS A 86 -11.58 -58.60 -2.66
C CYS A 86 -10.63 -57.54 -2.11
N VAL A 87 -9.62 -57.97 -1.34
CA VAL A 87 -8.71 -57.07 -0.64
C VAL A 87 -7.32 -57.15 -1.25
N GLU A 88 -6.92 -56.10 -1.96
CA GLU A 88 -5.63 -56.00 -2.63
C GLU A 88 -4.44 -56.10 -1.68
N ALA A 89 -4.59 -55.54 -0.47
CA ALA A 89 -3.52 -55.54 0.54
C ALA A 89 -3.06 -56.94 0.95
N ILE A 90 -3.94 -57.95 0.83
CA ILE A 90 -3.63 -59.36 1.11
C ILE A 90 -3.62 -60.22 -0.15
N GLY A 91 -3.95 -59.67 -1.32
CA GLY A 91 -4.06 -60.39 -2.58
C GLY A 91 -5.01 -61.59 -2.50
N ALA A 92 -6.17 -61.43 -1.87
CA ALA A 92 -7.13 -62.51 -1.67
C ALA A 92 -8.56 -61.99 -1.42
N CYS A 93 -9.53 -62.89 -1.56
CA CYS A 93 -10.88 -62.68 -1.06
C CYS A 93 -10.90 -62.76 0.47
N GLN A 94 -11.56 -61.79 1.10
CA GLN A 94 -11.83 -61.75 2.52
C GLN A 94 -13.35 -61.72 2.74
N SER A 95 -13.84 -62.69 3.50
CA SER A 95 -15.25 -62.79 3.89
C SER A 95 -15.37 -62.52 5.38
N THR A 96 -15.98 -61.39 5.75
CA THR A 96 -16.21 -61.02 7.15
C THR A 96 -17.69 -61.17 7.52
N PRO A 97 -18.04 -61.98 8.54
CA PRO A 97 -19.43 -62.11 8.98
C PRO A 97 -20.02 -60.77 9.43
N ASP A 98 -21.22 -60.44 8.94
CA ASP A 98 -21.97 -59.24 9.33
C ASP A 98 -23.40 -59.60 9.75
N SER A 99 -23.61 -59.73 11.05
CA SER A 99 -24.92 -60.07 11.63
C SER A 99 -26.00 -59.01 11.39
N THR A 100 -25.67 -57.78 10.95
CA THR A 100 -26.70 -56.77 10.60
C THR A 100 -27.45 -57.10 9.32
N ARG A 101 -26.88 -58.00 8.51
CA ARG A 101 -27.52 -58.52 7.30
C ARG A 101 -28.52 -59.63 7.61
N CYS A 102 -28.58 -60.06 8.86
CA CYS A 102 -29.56 -61.02 9.34
C CYS A 102 -30.80 -60.34 9.93
N GLY A 103 -31.93 -61.03 9.88
CA GLY A 103 -33.16 -60.57 10.53
C GLY A 103 -33.00 -60.50 12.05
N ALA A 104 -33.88 -59.76 12.73
CA ALA A 104 -33.83 -59.59 14.18
C ALA A 104 -33.74 -60.95 14.91
N GLY A 105 -32.70 -61.10 15.76
CA GLY A 105 -32.45 -62.32 16.54
C GLY A 105 -31.66 -63.42 15.82
N LEU A 106 -31.15 -63.16 14.61
CA LEU A 106 -30.30 -64.07 13.85
C LEU A 106 -28.87 -63.51 13.78
N MET A 107 -27.86 -64.38 13.81
CA MET A 107 -26.47 -63.96 13.61
C MET A 107 -25.85 -64.64 12.40
N CYS A 108 -24.80 -64.03 11.86
CA CYS A 108 -24.08 -64.60 10.74
C CYS A 108 -23.11 -65.68 11.21
N LEU A 109 -23.44 -66.94 10.95
CA LEU A 109 -22.57 -68.09 11.24
C LEU A 109 -21.77 -68.46 9.99
N VAL A 110 -20.44 -68.39 10.09
CA VAL A 110 -19.52 -68.77 8.99
C VAL A 110 -19.81 -70.20 8.54
N GLY A 111 -20.06 -70.39 7.24
CA GLY A 111 -20.39 -71.68 6.63
C GLY A 111 -21.85 -72.13 6.76
N VAL A 112 -22.71 -71.36 7.42
CA VAL A 112 -24.13 -71.69 7.64
C VAL A 112 -25.07 -70.58 7.14
N GLY A 113 -24.76 -69.31 7.39
CA GLY A 113 -25.61 -68.16 7.07
C GLY A 113 -26.34 -67.59 8.28
N CYS A 114 -27.41 -66.83 8.03
CA CYS A 114 -28.23 -66.28 9.10
C CYS A 114 -29.00 -67.39 9.81
N ASP A 115 -28.60 -67.70 11.03
CA ASP A 115 -29.27 -68.70 11.85
C ASP A 115 -29.51 -68.19 13.27
N VAL A 116 -30.45 -68.82 13.96
CA VAL A 116 -30.74 -68.53 15.36
C VAL A 116 -29.59 -69.07 16.20
N VAL A 117 -28.94 -68.20 16.96
CA VAL A 117 -28.11 -68.69 18.06
C VAL A 117 -29.01 -69.12 19.18
N THR A 118 -29.14 -70.43 19.31
CA THR A 118 -29.60 -71.02 20.56
C THR A 118 -28.52 -70.81 21.60
N CYS A 119 -28.82 -70.04 22.63
CA CYS A 119 -27.91 -69.78 23.73
C CYS A 119 -28.24 -70.66 24.94
N THR A 120 -27.23 -70.96 25.75
CA THR A 120 -27.39 -71.64 27.05
C THR A 120 -26.93 -70.76 28.21
N SER A 121 -26.20 -69.70 27.90
CA SER A 121 -25.73 -68.66 28.82
C SER A 121 -25.62 -67.31 28.10
N ASP A 122 -25.57 -66.22 28.85
CA ASP A 122 -25.40 -64.86 28.30
C ASP A 122 -24.10 -64.72 27.48
N ALA A 123 -23.05 -65.50 27.80
CA ALA A 123 -21.79 -65.49 27.07
C ALA A 123 -21.91 -66.02 25.63
N ASP A 124 -22.95 -66.81 25.33
CA ASP A 124 -23.21 -67.32 23.98
C ASP A 124 -23.82 -66.23 23.08
N CYS A 125 -24.22 -65.08 23.66
CA CYS A 125 -24.91 -64.00 22.98
C CYS A 125 -24.04 -62.78 22.67
N ASP A 126 -22.75 -62.78 23.06
CA ASP A 126 -21.81 -61.67 22.80
C ASP A 126 -21.61 -61.47 21.29
N ASP A 127 -22.24 -60.44 20.75
CA ASP A 127 -22.18 -60.03 19.35
C ASP A 127 -21.02 -59.04 19.08
N ARG A 128 -20.22 -58.74 20.10
CA ARG A 128 -19.10 -57.78 20.12
C ARG A 128 -19.51 -56.34 19.80
N ARG A 129 -20.77 -55.95 19.99
CA ARG A 129 -21.28 -54.58 19.82
C ARG A 129 -21.65 -53.98 21.16
N PRO A 130 -20.66 -53.54 21.96
CA PRO A 130 -20.89 -53.07 23.33
C PRO A 130 -21.89 -51.92 23.43
N CYS A 131 -22.16 -51.18 22.35
CA CYS A 131 -23.09 -50.06 22.36
C CYS A 131 -24.57 -50.44 22.23
N ASN A 132 -24.91 -51.69 21.90
CA ASN A 132 -26.28 -52.19 22.06
C ASN A 132 -26.53 -52.78 23.45
N GLY A 133 -25.52 -52.80 24.32
CA GLY A 133 -25.60 -53.28 25.69
C GLY A 133 -25.44 -54.80 25.82
N ALA A 134 -24.94 -55.24 26.98
CA ALA A 134 -24.68 -56.66 27.23
C ALA A 134 -25.92 -57.53 26.96
N GLU A 135 -25.75 -58.51 26.08
CA GLU A 135 -26.82 -59.39 25.64
C GLU A 135 -27.11 -60.43 26.71
N THR A 136 -28.39 -60.82 26.78
CA THR A 136 -28.86 -61.82 27.73
C THR A 136 -29.51 -62.98 26.99
N CYS A 137 -29.24 -64.19 27.46
CA CYS A 137 -29.88 -65.39 26.98
C CYS A 137 -31.23 -65.56 27.67
N VAL A 138 -32.31 -65.22 26.97
CA VAL A 138 -33.67 -65.31 27.49
C VAL A 138 -34.41 -66.43 26.74
N ASP A 139 -34.79 -67.49 27.46
CA ASP A 139 -35.48 -68.66 26.91
C ASP A 139 -34.79 -69.27 25.67
N GLY A 140 -33.44 -69.31 25.70
CA GLY A 140 -32.63 -69.89 24.63
C GLY A 140 -32.45 -68.98 23.41
N THR A 141 -32.88 -67.72 23.47
CA THR A 141 -32.71 -66.71 22.43
C THR A 141 -31.93 -65.51 22.97
N CYS A 142 -31.02 -64.96 22.18
CA CYS A 142 -30.27 -63.77 22.55
C CYS A 142 -31.14 -62.51 22.44
N ALA A 143 -31.20 -61.74 23.52
CA ALA A 143 -31.84 -60.44 23.58
C ALA A 143 -30.78 -59.36 23.85
N PRO A 144 -30.70 -58.28 23.03
CA PRO A 144 -29.75 -57.20 23.24
C PRO A 144 -30.08 -56.44 24.53
N GLY A 145 -29.05 -55.88 25.16
CA GLY A 145 -29.18 -55.08 26.37
C GLY A 145 -29.74 -53.67 26.11
N PRO A 146 -29.85 -52.84 27.16
CA PRO A 146 -29.96 -51.40 26.99
C PRO A 146 -28.60 -50.80 26.65
N ARG A 147 -28.57 -49.84 25.72
CA ARG A 147 -27.36 -49.07 25.38
C ARG A 147 -26.71 -48.49 26.64
N PRO A 148 -25.39 -48.66 26.84
CA PRO A 148 -24.70 -48.07 27.98
C PRO A 148 -24.79 -46.53 27.95
N LEU A 149 -24.95 -45.96 29.14
CA LEU A 149 -24.81 -44.52 29.35
C LEU A 149 -23.31 -44.21 29.45
N CYS A 150 -22.74 -43.70 28.38
CA CYS A 150 -21.38 -43.16 28.37
C CYS A 150 -21.47 -41.73 28.87
N ASP A 151 -21.36 -41.56 30.18
CA ASP A 151 -21.22 -40.26 30.83
C ASP A 151 -20.13 -40.46 31.89
N ASP A 152 -18.97 -39.81 31.70
CA ASP A 152 -17.86 -39.90 32.66
C ASP A 152 -17.94 -38.83 33.76
N GLY A 153 -18.97 -37.97 33.72
CA GLY A 153 -19.20 -36.88 34.66
C GLY A 153 -18.29 -35.67 34.44
N ILE A 154 -17.62 -35.55 33.28
CA ILE A 154 -16.75 -34.43 32.94
C ILE A 154 -17.41 -33.60 31.84
N ASP A 155 -17.93 -32.43 32.19
CA ASP A 155 -18.73 -31.58 31.29
C ASP A 155 -18.06 -31.19 29.94
N CYS A 156 -16.73 -31.29 29.84
CA CYS A 156 -15.97 -30.92 28.64
C CYS A 156 -15.46 -32.09 27.80
N THR A 157 -15.79 -33.32 28.18
CA THR A 157 -15.57 -34.49 27.32
C THR A 157 -16.77 -34.71 26.42
N VAL A 158 -16.49 -35.13 25.19
CA VAL A 158 -17.51 -35.66 24.29
C VAL A 158 -17.58 -37.15 24.56
N ASP A 159 -18.70 -37.56 25.16
CA ASP A 159 -18.91 -38.92 25.61
C ASP A 159 -19.74 -39.68 24.58
N GLU A 160 -19.08 -40.63 23.91
CA GLU A 160 -19.68 -41.37 22.80
C GLU A 160 -19.48 -42.87 23.01
N CYS A 161 -20.49 -43.65 22.64
CA CYS A 161 -20.33 -45.10 22.54
C CYS A 161 -19.98 -45.45 21.10
N ILE A 162 -18.82 -46.06 20.89
CA ILE A 162 -18.30 -46.47 19.59
C ILE A 162 -17.99 -47.96 19.64
N ASP A 163 -18.69 -48.76 18.83
CA ASP A 163 -18.52 -50.23 18.80
C ASP A 163 -17.09 -50.63 18.41
N ASP A 164 -16.52 -49.97 17.39
CA ASP A 164 -15.15 -50.22 16.91
C ASP A 164 -14.07 -49.90 17.96
N ALA A 165 -14.36 -48.99 18.89
CA ALA A 165 -13.47 -48.65 20.01
C ALA A 165 -13.68 -49.54 21.24
N GLY A 166 -14.61 -50.50 21.17
CA GLY A 166 -14.92 -51.41 22.26
C GLY A 166 -15.79 -50.81 23.37
N GLY A 167 -16.56 -49.75 23.08
CA GLY A 167 -17.56 -49.19 24.00
C GLY A 167 -17.43 -47.69 24.21
N CYS A 168 -17.54 -47.24 25.47
CA CYS A 168 -17.52 -45.82 25.79
C CYS A 168 -16.13 -45.19 25.57
N VAL A 169 -16.10 -44.11 24.80
CA VAL A 169 -14.94 -43.26 24.53
C VAL A 169 -15.26 -41.86 25.03
N PHE A 170 -14.31 -41.27 25.76
CA PHE A 170 -14.43 -39.94 26.36
C PHE A 170 -13.34 -39.06 25.78
N THR A 171 -13.69 -38.16 24.87
CA THR A 171 -12.71 -37.33 24.16
C THR A 171 -12.74 -35.90 24.70
N PRO A 172 -11.65 -35.40 25.33
CA PRO A 172 -11.58 -34.02 25.79
C PRO A 172 -11.76 -33.04 24.64
N ASN A 173 -12.58 -32.02 24.85
CA ASN A 173 -12.78 -30.96 23.88
C ASN A 173 -12.65 -29.57 24.52
N ASP A 174 -11.52 -28.92 24.24
CA ASP A 174 -11.20 -27.57 24.74
C ASP A 174 -12.27 -26.53 24.34
N SER A 175 -12.96 -26.70 23.20
CA SER A 175 -13.97 -25.72 22.73
C SER A 175 -15.22 -25.68 23.59
N ILE A 176 -15.46 -26.71 24.41
CA ILE A 176 -16.59 -26.73 25.35
C ILE A 176 -16.29 -25.84 26.57
N CYS A 177 -15.00 -25.63 26.86
CA CYS A 177 -14.55 -24.84 28.01
C CYS A 177 -14.46 -23.33 27.74
N ASP A 178 -14.64 -22.89 26.50
CA ASP A 178 -14.55 -21.48 26.10
C ASP A 178 -15.61 -20.63 26.82
N ASP A 179 -15.18 -19.80 27.77
CA ASP A 179 -16.05 -18.87 28.50
C ASP A 179 -16.32 -17.56 27.73
N ARG A 180 -15.76 -17.46 26.51
CA ARG A 180 -15.81 -16.33 25.55
C ARG A 180 -15.08 -15.08 25.99
N VAL A 181 -14.39 -15.09 27.12
CA VAL A 181 -13.42 -14.08 27.54
C VAL A 181 -12.12 -14.40 26.80
N PHE A 182 -11.55 -13.43 26.09
CA PHE A 182 -10.35 -13.64 25.28
C PHE A 182 -9.08 -13.30 26.06
N CYS A 183 -9.14 -12.30 26.94
CA CYS A 183 -7.99 -11.82 27.71
C CYS A 183 -7.57 -12.75 28.86
N ASN A 184 -8.42 -13.66 29.33
CA ASN A 184 -8.03 -14.69 30.31
C ASN A 184 -7.38 -15.92 29.65
N GLY A 185 -7.35 -15.99 28.30
CA GLY A 185 -6.72 -17.03 27.50
C GLY A 185 -7.65 -18.23 27.20
N ALA A 186 -7.22 -19.11 26.29
CA ALA A 186 -8.00 -20.27 25.88
C ALA A 186 -7.95 -21.41 26.91
N GLU A 187 -9.11 -21.77 27.44
CA GLU A 187 -9.32 -22.81 28.44
C GLU A 187 -9.06 -24.19 27.84
N ARG A 188 -8.73 -25.12 28.73
CA ARG A 188 -8.40 -26.50 28.34
C ARG A 188 -9.25 -27.49 29.09
N CYS A 189 -9.76 -28.47 28.36
CA CYS A 189 -10.41 -29.61 28.94
C CYS A 189 -9.35 -30.59 29.45
N ARG A 190 -9.44 -30.95 30.72
CA ARG A 190 -8.66 -32.04 31.29
C ARG A 190 -9.57 -33.22 31.61
N ALA A 191 -9.32 -34.35 30.96
CA ALA A 191 -10.06 -35.63 31.06
C ALA A 191 -10.21 -36.24 32.48
N THR A 192 -9.70 -35.58 33.52
CA THR A 192 -9.80 -36.05 34.92
C THR A 192 -10.34 -34.99 35.87
N ILE A 193 -10.54 -33.76 35.41
CA ILE A 193 -10.91 -32.61 36.26
C ILE A 193 -12.04 -31.79 35.64
N GLY A 194 -12.11 -31.66 34.32
CA GLY A 194 -13.00 -30.74 33.62
C GLY A 194 -12.27 -29.51 33.09
N CYS A 195 -13.02 -28.43 32.88
CA CYS A 195 -12.48 -27.19 32.34
C CYS A 195 -11.52 -26.52 33.31
N LEU A 196 -10.32 -26.23 32.81
CA LEU A 196 -9.31 -25.47 33.53
C LEU A 196 -9.21 -24.06 32.93
N PRO A 197 -9.25 -23.01 33.76
CA PRO A 197 -9.04 -21.65 33.29
C PRO A 197 -7.63 -21.52 32.73
N ALA A 198 -7.49 -20.68 31.71
CA ALA A 198 -6.21 -20.42 31.09
C ALA A 198 -5.38 -19.39 31.87
N MET A 199 -4.15 -19.18 31.40
CA MET A 199 -3.32 -18.07 31.86
C MET A 199 -3.71 -16.82 31.07
N PRO A 200 -3.85 -15.65 31.73
CA PRO A 200 -4.18 -14.40 31.05
C PRO A 200 -3.21 -14.10 29.89
N LEU A 201 -3.77 -13.61 28.79
CA LEU A 201 -3.01 -13.21 27.62
C LEU A 201 -2.05 -12.07 27.99
N ARG A 202 -0.75 -12.29 27.75
CA ARG A 202 0.27 -11.25 27.91
C ARG A 202 0.42 -10.51 26.59
N CYS A 203 0.11 -9.23 26.60
CA CYS A 203 0.19 -8.34 25.45
C CYS A 203 1.47 -7.49 25.42
N ASP A 204 2.49 -7.88 26.17
CA ASP A 204 3.77 -7.15 26.23
C ASP A 204 4.44 -7.16 24.84
N ASP A 205 4.66 -5.99 24.23
CA ASP A 205 5.35 -5.84 22.93
C ASP A 205 6.86 -5.63 23.06
N GLY A 206 7.37 -5.53 24.30
CA GLY A 206 8.77 -5.30 24.61
C GLY A 206 9.23 -3.86 24.45
N ILE A 207 8.31 -2.89 24.28
CA ILE A 207 8.62 -1.46 24.26
C ILE A 207 8.26 -0.87 25.62
N ASP A 208 9.27 -0.48 26.41
CA ASP A 208 9.07 -0.06 27.82
C ASP A 208 8.09 1.12 28.01
N CYS A 209 7.84 1.90 26.96
CA CYS A 209 7.02 3.11 26.99
C CYS A 209 5.65 2.97 26.33
N THR A 210 5.25 1.75 25.94
CA THR A 210 3.88 1.44 25.53
C THR A 210 3.07 0.94 26.74
N MET A 211 1.78 1.30 26.76
CA MET A 211 0.79 0.67 27.63
C MET A 211 0.20 -0.53 26.90
N ASP A 212 0.71 -1.69 27.26
CA ASP A 212 0.26 -2.96 26.72
C ASP A 212 -0.97 -3.49 27.45
N ARG A 213 -2.07 -3.61 26.72
CA ARG A 213 -3.33 -4.11 27.26
C ARG A 213 -3.99 -5.09 26.31
N CYS A 214 -4.62 -6.10 26.89
CA CYS A 214 -5.60 -6.90 26.16
C CYS A 214 -6.95 -6.18 26.15
N ASP A 215 -7.50 -5.95 24.96
CA ASP A 215 -8.82 -5.36 24.77
C ASP A 215 -9.84 -6.45 24.41
N GLU A 216 -10.89 -6.51 25.23
CA GLU A 216 -11.89 -7.56 25.12
C GLU A 216 -13.02 -7.26 24.14
N ALA A 217 -13.23 -5.99 23.82
CA ALA A 217 -14.18 -5.58 22.81
C ALA A 217 -13.64 -5.87 21.41
N THR A 218 -12.34 -5.65 21.18
CA THR A 218 -11.67 -5.93 19.90
C THR A 218 -11.06 -7.32 19.81
N ARG A 219 -10.96 -8.05 20.94
CA ARG A 219 -10.31 -9.37 21.05
C ARG A 219 -8.88 -9.34 20.51
N SER A 220 -8.11 -8.34 20.93
CA SER A 220 -6.75 -8.11 20.46
C SER A 220 -5.86 -7.52 21.54
N CYS A 221 -4.56 -7.69 21.37
CA CYS A 221 -3.59 -6.86 22.09
C CYS A 221 -3.57 -5.46 21.49
N VAL A 222 -3.54 -4.46 22.36
CA VAL A 222 -3.44 -3.04 22.02
C VAL A 222 -2.20 -2.50 22.72
N HIS A 223 -1.39 -1.77 21.96
CA HIS A 223 -0.13 -1.18 22.38
C HIS A 223 -0.22 0.30 22.04
N GLU A 224 -0.40 1.14 23.06
CA GLU A 224 -0.55 2.59 22.89
C GLU A 224 0.63 3.28 23.56
N GLY A 225 1.25 4.24 22.86
CA GLY A 225 2.28 5.08 23.46
C GLY A 225 1.73 5.83 24.67
N VAL A 226 2.51 5.88 25.76
CA VAL A 226 2.17 6.69 26.93
C VAL A 226 2.40 8.16 26.60
N ASP A 227 1.43 9.01 26.96
CA ASP A 227 1.56 10.47 27.00
C ASP A 227 2.05 10.84 28.41
N ALA A 228 3.37 10.99 28.55
CA ALA A 228 4.04 11.10 29.83
C ALA A 228 3.88 12.49 30.45
N ASP A 229 3.78 13.53 29.62
CA ASP A 229 3.57 14.88 30.12
C ASP A 229 2.09 15.30 30.17
N GLY A 230 1.19 14.64 29.44
CA GLY A 230 -0.27 14.74 29.50
C GLY A 230 -0.90 15.73 28.52
N ASP A 231 -0.25 16.10 27.41
CA ASP A 231 -0.78 17.04 26.41
C ASP A 231 -1.65 16.40 25.30
N GLY A 232 -1.76 15.07 25.31
CA GLY A 232 -2.54 14.28 24.37
C GLY A 232 -1.73 13.67 23.23
N PHE A 233 -0.41 13.86 23.20
CA PHE A 233 0.50 13.25 22.24
C PHE A 233 1.45 12.30 22.97
N ALA A 234 1.71 11.14 22.38
CA ALA A 234 2.68 10.20 22.93
C ALA A 234 4.06 10.41 22.29
N SER A 235 5.12 10.03 22.99
CA SER A 235 6.48 10.07 22.46
C SER A 235 6.62 9.38 21.11
N ARG A 236 7.44 9.98 20.24
CA ARG A 236 7.86 9.43 18.95
C ARG A 236 8.59 8.09 19.07
N GLU A 237 9.24 7.81 20.20
CA GLU A 237 9.86 6.51 20.48
C GLU A 237 8.82 5.39 20.69
N CYS A 238 7.61 5.76 21.13
CA CYS A 238 6.51 4.86 21.47
C CYS A 238 5.43 4.83 20.38
N GLY A 239 5.78 5.29 19.16
CA GLY A 239 4.87 5.32 18.01
C GLY A 239 3.92 6.52 17.94
N GLY A 240 4.08 7.52 18.82
CA GLY A 240 3.38 8.80 18.72
C GLY A 240 4.12 9.85 17.89
N ASP A 241 3.71 11.11 18.01
CA ASP A 241 4.24 12.22 17.22
C ASP A 241 5.00 13.27 18.05
N ASP A 242 5.07 13.10 19.38
CA ASP A 242 5.73 14.02 20.29
C ASP A 242 7.26 13.83 20.30
N CYS A 243 7.98 14.90 20.00
CA CYS A 243 9.43 14.94 19.97
C CYS A 243 10.08 15.18 21.35
N ASP A 244 9.33 15.60 22.37
CA ASP A 244 9.75 15.73 23.77
C ASP A 244 8.58 15.56 24.75
N ASP A 245 8.19 14.30 24.96
CA ASP A 245 7.12 13.82 25.86
C ASP A 245 7.39 14.01 27.36
N THR A 246 8.26 14.97 27.70
CA THR A 246 8.47 15.45 29.07
C THR A 246 7.97 16.89 29.25
N ARG A 247 7.40 17.50 28.20
CA ARG A 247 7.03 18.90 28.11
C ARG A 247 5.76 19.11 27.28
N ARG A 248 4.63 19.31 27.97
CA ARG A 248 3.30 19.64 27.40
C ARG A 248 3.21 20.78 26.37
N GLY A 249 4.28 21.54 26.19
CA GLY A 249 4.35 22.64 25.24
C GLY A 249 5.23 22.34 24.03
N VAL A 250 5.68 21.10 23.88
CA VAL A 250 6.49 20.61 22.77
C VAL A 250 5.71 19.46 22.15
N HIS A 251 4.93 19.73 21.12
CA HIS A 251 4.11 18.72 20.44
C HIS A 251 3.61 19.26 19.10
N PRO A 252 3.15 18.38 18.18
CA PRO A 252 2.64 18.82 16.89
C PRO A 252 1.60 19.94 16.96
N GLY A 253 1.84 21.02 16.22
CA GLY A 253 0.89 22.10 16.00
C GLY A 253 0.88 23.22 17.06
N VAL A 254 1.84 23.24 18.00
CA VAL A 254 2.08 24.44 18.83
C VAL A 254 2.83 25.53 18.04
N PRO A 255 2.81 26.79 18.48
CA PRO A 255 3.68 27.81 17.93
C PRO A 255 5.14 27.62 18.36
N GLU A 256 6.06 27.71 17.40
CA GLU A 256 7.50 27.63 17.62
C GLU A 256 8.02 28.79 18.48
N ARG A 257 8.84 28.50 19.51
CA ARG A 257 9.53 29.53 20.30
C ARG A 257 10.96 29.67 19.80
N CYS A 258 11.12 30.58 18.86
CA CYS A 258 12.27 30.84 18.00
C CYS A 258 13.67 31.09 18.62
N THR A 259 13.89 30.85 19.91
CA THR A 259 15.21 31.06 20.57
C THR A 259 15.49 30.06 21.69
N ASN A 260 14.67 29.02 21.84
CA ASN A 260 14.79 28.10 22.97
C ASN A 260 15.64 26.86 22.66
N GLY A 261 16.14 26.72 21.43
CA GLY A 261 16.98 25.63 20.97
C GLY A 261 16.23 24.32 20.78
N ARG A 262 14.91 24.36 20.58
CA ARG A 262 14.02 23.19 20.48
C ARG A 262 13.11 23.33 19.28
N ASP A 263 12.72 22.20 18.73
CA ASP A 263 11.63 22.04 17.79
C ASP A 263 10.36 21.91 18.65
N ASP A 264 9.69 23.02 18.95
CA ASP A 264 8.53 23.01 19.84
C ASP A 264 7.32 22.41 19.13
N ASP A 265 7.17 22.61 17.82
CA ASP A 265 6.04 22.11 17.03
C ASP A 265 6.27 20.73 16.38
N CYS A 266 7.41 20.11 16.67
CA CYS A 266 7.85 18.79 16.23
C CYS A 266 7.86 18.58 14.69
N ASN A 267 8.00 19.65 13.91
CA ASN A 267 8.02 19.60 12.44
C ASN A 267 9.41 19.27 11.84
N GLY A 268 10.43 19.15 12.69
CA GLY A 268 11.81 18.81 12.32
C GLY A 268 12.71 20.02 12.09
N ARG A 269 12.28 21.23 12.44
CA ARG A 269 13.06 22.47 12.37
C ARG A 269 13.14 23.09 13.74
N VAL A 270 14.23 23.78 14.02
CA VAL A 270 14.51 24.35 15.34
C VAL A 270 14.70 25.85 15.20
N ASP A 271 14.00 26.61 16.03
CA ASP A 271 14.19 28.06 16.15
C ASP A 271 14.16 28.78 14.78
N CYS A 272 15.27 29.39 14.37
CA CYS A 272 15.38 30.22 13.17
C CYS A 272 15.52 29.41 11.88
N GLU A 273 15.70 28.10 11.99
CA GLU A 273 15.58 27.18 10.86
C GLU A 273 14.11 26.82 10.58
N ASP A 274 13.20 27.20 11.49
CA ASP A 274 11.77 27.06 11.38
C ASP A 274 11.14 28.22 10.59
N VAL A 275 10.24 27.87 9.66
CA VAL A 275 9.54 28.85 8.82
C VAL A 275 8.54 29.70 9.61
N ALA A 276 7.99 29.19 10.71
CA ALA A 276 7.15 29.91 11.65
C ALA A 276 7.91 31.07 12.33
N CYS A 277 9.25 31.04 12.31
CA CYS A 277 10.13 32.01 12.93
C CYS A 277 10.71 33.08 12.00
N LEU A 278 10.40 33.06 10.69
CA LEU A 278 10.93 34.01 9.70
C LEU A 278 10.63 35.48 10.02
N ALA A 279 9.51 35.77 10.69
CA ALA A 279 9.16 37.13 11.10
C ALA A 279 9.56 37.46 12.55
N ASN A 280 10.27 36.55 13.23
CA ASN A 280 10.67 36.76 14.62
C ASN A 280 11.94 37.61 14.69
N PRO A 281 11.92 38.79 15.35
CA PRO A 281 13.10 39.67 15.47
C PRO A 281 14.30 39.03 16.17
N ALA A 282 14.09 37.91 16.87
CA ALA A 282 15.14 37.18 17.55
C ALA A 282 15.92 36.24 16.61
N CYS A 283 15.39 35.95 15.42
CA CYS A 283 16.00 35.10 14.41
C CYS A 283 16.81 35.82 13.33
N GLY A 284 16.95 37.13 13.47
CA GLY A 284 17.67 37.96 12.53
C GLY A 284 16.91 39.25 12.23
N CYS A 285 17.21 39.78 11.05
CA CYS A 285 16.74 41.07 10.56
C CYS A 285 15.21 41.15 10.53
N VAL A 286 14.70 42.36 10.75
CA VAL A 286 13.31 42.71 10.47
C VAL A 286 13.33 43.25 9.05
N PRO A 287 12.65 42.62 8.08
CA PRO A 287 12.78 42.98 6.68
C PRO A 287 12.40 44.46 6.47
N THR A 288 13.38 45.21 6.02
CA THR A 288 13.33 46.62 5.62
C THR A 288 14.00 46.74 4.27
N PRO A 289 13.66 47.75 3.44
CA PRO A 289 14.33 47.94 2.15
C PRO A 289 15.86 47.96 2.32
N GLU A 290 16.56 47.29 1.41
CA GLU A 290 18.00 47.10 1.50
C GLU A 290 18.75 48.44 1.56
N LEU A 291 19.72 48.54 2.48
CA LEU A 291 20.63 49.67 2.55
C LEU A 291 21.95 49.27 1.88
N CYS A 292 22.14 49.69 0.63
CA CYS A 292 23.20 49.20 -0.27
C CYS A 292 24.66 49.49 0.12
N ALA A 293 24.95 49.91 1.36
CA ALA A 293 26.29 50.28 1.82
C ALA A 293 26.54 50.10 3.34
N ASP A 294 25.70 49.35 4.07
CA ASP A 294 25.84 49.17 5.52
C ASP A 294 26.37 47.78 5.94
N ALA A 295 26.63 46.89 4.98
CA ALA A 295 27.13 45.54 5.16
C ALA A 295 26.22 44.62 5.98
N VAL A 296 24.92 44.91 5.98
CA VAL A 296 23.87 44.12 6.61
C VAL A 296 22.86 43.72 5.54
N ASP A 297 22.29 42.52 5.68
CA ASP A 297 21.15 42.04 4.91
C ASP A 297 19.88 42.58 5.60
N ASN A 298 19.35 43.68 5.08
CA ASN A 298 18.28 44.44 5.73
C ASN A 298 16.90 43.92 5.36
N ASP A 299 16.76 43.23 4.23
CA ASP A 299 15.51 42.64 3.75
C ASP A 299 15.41 41.12 3.97
N CYS A 300 16.49 40.52 4.47
CA CYS A 300 16.62 39.12 4.87
C CYS A 300 16.59 38.10 3.73
N ASP A 301 16.97 38.49 2.51
CA ASP A 301 16.91 37.60 1.35
C ASP A 301 18.23 36.82 1.10
N GLY A 302 19.26 37.10 1.91
CA GLY A 302 20.56 36.44 1.89
C GLY A 302 21.61 37.15 1.02
N PHE A 303 21.27 38.28 0.42
CA PHE A 303 22.22 39.17 -0.24
C PHE A 303 22.50 40.40 0.62
N VAL A 304 23.67 41.02 0.41
CA VAL A 304 24.14 42.15 1.23
C VAL A 304 24.70 43.20 0.30
N ASP A 305 24.32 44.45 0.53
CA ASP A 305 24.82 45.62 -0.20
C ASP A 305 24.76 45.40 -1.74
N CYS A 306 25.87 45.61 -2.45
CA CYS A 306 25.97 45.48 -3.90
C CYS A 306 25.93 44.04 -4.42
N ALA A 307 25.91 43.03 -3.55
CA ALA A 307 25.59 41.67 -3.94
C ALA A 307 24.06 41.47 -4.06
N ASP A 308 23.27 42.40 -3.52
CA ASP A 308 21.82 42.39 -3.55
C ASP A 308 21.27 42.81 -4.94
N PRO A 309 20.37 42.01 -5.54
CA PRO A 309 19.72 42.36 -6.81
C PRO A 309 18.92 43.67 -6.78
N GLU A 310 18.37 44.04 -5.63
CA GLU A 310 17.63 45.29 -5.40
C GLU A 310 18.55 46.51 -5.39
N CYS A 311 19.84 46.31 -5.05
CA CYS A 311 20.90 47.33 -5.12
C CYS A 311 21.58 47.45 -6.49
N ALA A 312 21.13 46.70 -7.50
CA ALA A 312 21.77 46.65 -8.82
C ALA A 312 21.82 47.98 -9.58
N MET A 313 20.98 48.97 -9.22
CA MET A 313 21.00 50.33 -9.79
C MET A 313 21.39 51.38 -8.76
N ASP A 314 21.79 50.99 -7.55
CA ASP A 314 22.25 51.94 -6.55
C ASP A 314 23.59 52.56 -7.00
N PRO A 315 23.74 53.90 -6.97
CA PRO A 315 24.96 54.57 -7.37
C PRO A 315 26.22 54.08 -6.66
N VAL A 316 26.10 53.58 -5.42
CA VAL A 316 27.21 53.00 -4.65
C VAL A 316 27.73 51.71 -5.31
N CYS A 317 26.86 50.94 -5.93
CA CYS A 317 27.13 49.59 -6.42
C CYS A 317 27.50 49.53 -7.90
N VAL A 318 26.89 50.38 -8.72
CA VAL A 318 27.19 50.45 -10.15
C VAL A 318 28.46 51.27 -10.42
N GLY A 319 28.91 52.07 -9.45
CA GLY A 319 30.07 52.95 -9.61
C GLY A 319 29.80 54.08 -10.60
N CYS A 320 28.53 54.46 -10.77
CA CYS A 320 28.12 55.58 -11.61
C CYS A 320 28.76 56.86 -11.08
N LEU A 321 29.42 57.57 -11.97
CA LEU A 321 29.89 58.92 -11.73
C LEU A 321 28.67 59.84 -11.69
N ALA A 322 28.82 61.01 -11.06
CA ALA A 322 27.75 61.99 -11.01
C ALA A 322 27.56 62.77 -12.34
N ARG A 323 28.40 62.49 -13.35
CA ARG A 323 28.44 63.16 -14.66
C ARG A 323 29.11 62.26 -15.70
N GLU A 324 28.60 62.30 -16.91
CA GLU A 324 29.13 61.59 -18.08
C GLU A 324 30.54 62.05 -18.51
N ARG A 325 31.38 61.10 -18.94
CA ARG A 325 32.65 61.43 -19.62
C ARG A 325 32.44 61.42 -21.12
N CYS A 326 32.31 62.62 -21.68
CA CYS A 326 31.95 62.90 -23.08
C CYS A 326 32.89 62.39 -24.20
N ARG A 327 33.88 61.52 -23.89
CA ARG A 327 34.81 60.91 -24.86
C ARG A 327 34.76 59.39 -24.86
N THR A 328 33.92 58.78 -24.03
CA THR A 328 33.81 57.34 -23.89
C THR A 328 32.45 56.87 -24.37
N VAL A 329 32.40 55.68 -24.97
CA VAL A 329 31.13 55.02 -25.32
C VAL A 329 30.49 54.32 -24.12
N ALA A 330 30.93 54.66 -22.91
CA ALA A 330 30.44 54.13 -21.66
C ALA A 330 29.51 55.17 -21.05
N ASP A 331 28.33 54.74 -20.64
CA ASP A 331 27.35 55.50 -19.87
C ASP A 331 27.85 55.58 -18.43
N ASP A 332 28.61 56.63 -18.14
CA ASP A 332 29.39 56.74 -16.91
C ASP A 332 28.55 57.24 -15.73
N ASP A 333 27.42 57.90 -15.97
CA ASP A 333 26.45 58.29 -14.94
C ASP A 333 25.13 57.49 -14.98
N CYS A 334 25.04 56.53 -15.89
CA CYS A 334 24.05 55.47 -15.94
C CYS A 334 22.62 55.97 -16.24
N ASP A 335 22.48 57.08 -16.95
CA ASP A 335 21.17 57.66 -17.30
C ASP A 335 20.62 57.15 -18.65
N GLY A 336 21.40 56.32 -19.36
CA GLY A 336 21.07 55.71 -20.63
C GLY A 336 21.53 56.51 -21.85
N LEU A 337 22.21 57.63 -21.66
CA LEU A 337 22.79 58.45 -22.71
C LEU A 337 24.32 58.34 -22.67
N VAL A 338 24.97 58.60 -23.81
CA VAL A 338 26.43 58.50 -23.90
C VAL A 338 26.98 59.61 -24.79
N ASN A 339 28.19 60.08 -24.48
CA ASN A 339 28.89 61.12 -25.27
C ASN A 339 28.04 62.38 -25.47
N CYS A 340 28.06 62.98 -26.67
CA CYS A 340 27.37 64.23 -26.97
C CYS A 340 25.84 64.10 -27.10
N ALA A 341 25.31 62.88 -27.03
CA ALA A 341 23.87 62.68 -26.88
C ALA A 341 23.43 62.89 -25.43
N ASP A 342 24.39 62.95 -24.50
CA ASP A 342 24.17 63.17 -23.08
C ASP A 342 24.04 64.68 -22.75
N PRO A 343 22.99 65.11 -22.03
CA PRO A 343 22.81 66.49 -21.58
C PRO A 343 23.97 67.04 -20.75
N ASP A 344 24.67 66.21 -19.98
CA ASP A 344 25.83 66.60 -19.18
C ASP A 344 27.05 66.92 -20.05
N CYS A 345 27.01 66.51 -21.32
CA CYS A 345 28.02 66.80 -22.33
C CYS A 345 27.73 68.02 -23.21
N PHE A 346 26.56 68.66 -23.04
CA PHE A 346 26.12 69.77 -23.89
C PHE A 346 27.11 70.95 -23.93
N ALA A 347 27.79 71.25 -22.81
CA ALA A 347 28.79 72.32 -22.73
C ALA A 347 30.24 71.82 -22.84
N ASN A 348 30.44 70.54 -23.20
CA ASN A 348 31.77 69.97 -23.26
C ASN A 348 32.47 70.37 -24.58
N PRO A 349 33.68 70.95 -24.55
CA PRO A 349 34.44 71.35 -25.74
C PRO A 349 34.67 70.23 -26.77
N VAL A 350 34.50 68.98 -26.36
CA VAL A 350 34.57 67.79 -27.23
C VAL A 350 33.38 67.71 -28.19
N CYS A 351 32.21 68.16 -27.75
CA CYS A 351 30.96 68.12 -28.50
C CYS A 351 30.71 69.39 -29.31
N MET A 352 31.35 70.51 -28.95
CA MET A 352 31.16 71.83 -29.56
C MET A 352 32.10 72.16 -30.73
N GLY A 353 33.04 71.30 -31.13
CA GLY A 353 33.96 71.58 -32.26
C GLY A 353 34.79 72.88 -32.12
N PRO A 354 35.69 73.22 -33.06
CA PRO A 354 36.30 74.54 -33.11
C PRO A 354 35.33 75.53 -33.74
N CYS A 355 34.85 76.49 -32.94
CA CYS A 355 33.99 77.57 -33.40
C CYS A 355 34.75 78.50 -34.35
N ASP A 356 34.24 78.66 -35.57
CA ASP A 356 34.65 79.69 -36.51
C ASP A 356 34.04 81.05 -36.11
N PRO A 357 34.51 82.19 -36.65
CA PRO A 357 34.04 83.50 -36.23
C PRO A 357 32.71 83.93 -36.86
N LEU A 358 32.23 83.17 -37.85
CA LEU A 358 31.05 83.43 -38.66
C LEU A 358 30.52 82.11 -39.18
N GLU A 359 29.21 81.96 -39.19
CA GLU A 359 28.53 80.87 -39.87
C GLU A 359 28.87 80.94 -41.37
N THR A 360 29.58 79.92 -41.86
CA THR A 360 30.07 79.88 -43.25
C THR A 360 29.55 78.69 -44.02
N ARG A 361 28.86 77.76 -43.36
CA ARG A 361 28.22 76.60 -43.98
C ARG A 361 26.75 76.60 -43.63
N CYS A 362 26.04 77.49 -44.30
CA CYS A 362 24.63 77.78 -44.07
C CYS A 362 23.62 76.64 -44.32
N PHE A 363 24.05 75.39 -44.55
CA PHE A 363 23.20 74.23 -44.87
C PHE A 363 23.77 72.89 -44.38
N ASP A 364 24.54 72.87 -43.28
CA ASP A 364 25.12 71.63 -42.74
C ASP A 364 24.64 71.26 -41.32
N SER A 365 23.66 72.00 -40.80
CA SER A 365 23.00 71.76 -39.51
C SER A 365 23.93 71.76 -38.31
N ARG A 366 25.08 72.42 -38.46
CA ARG A 366 26.01 72.71 -37.38
C ARG A 366 25.96 74.20 -37.07
N ASP A 367 26.27 74.51 -35.82
CA ASP A 367 26.50 75.86 -35.33
C ASP A 367 28.01 76.09 -35.48
N ASP A 368 28.44 76.46 -36.69
CA ASP A 368 29.86 76.56 -37.02
C ASP A 368 30.52 77.74 -36.30
N ASP A 369 29.77 78.78 -35.89
CA ASP A 369 30.30 79.90 -35.09
C ASP A 369 29.91 79.93 -33.60
N CYS A 370 29.16 78.93 -33.17
CA CYS A 370 28.80 78.63 -31.79
C CYS A 370 27.99 79.72 -31.08
N ASP A 371 27.16 80.45 -31.82
CA ASP A 371 26.34 81.53 -31.27
C ASP A 371 24.92 81.06 -30.84
N GLY A 372 24.60 79.80 -31.15
CA GLY A 372 23.35 79.13 -30.81
C GLY A 372 22.32 79.11 -31.95
N LEU A 373 22.66 79.61 -33.13
CA LEU A 373 21.85 79.56 -34.34
C LEU A 373 22.56 78.68 -35.38
N VAL A 374 21.78 78.07 -36.29
CA VAL A 374 22.32 77.18 -37.33
C VAL A 374 21.73 77.55 -38.68
N ASP A 375 22.49 77.35 -39.74
CA ASP A 375 22.04 77.47 -41.13
C ASP A 375 21.33 78.82 -41.42
N CYS A 376 20.22 78.83 -42.18
CA CYS A 376 19.47 80.06 -42.48
C CYS A 376 18.73 80.68 -41.27
N ALA A 377 18.71 80.04 -40.11
CA ALA A 377 18.25 80.67 -38.87
C ALA A 377 19.28 81.68 -38.33
N ASP A 378 20.53 81.59 -38.80
CA ASP A 378 21.63 82.46 -38.46
C ASP A 378 21.61 83.78 -39.29
N PRO A 379 21.70 84.97 -38.64
CA PRO A 379 21.69 86.27 -39.33
C PRO A 379 22.84 86.48 -40.32
N GLU A 380 23.99 85.87 -40.07
CA GLU A 380 25.21 85.95 -40.87
C GLU A 380 25.02 85.17 -42.18
N CYS A 381 24.26 84.07 -42.15
CA CYS A 381 23.79 83.36 -43.34
C CYS A 381 22.71 84.13 -44.11
N GLN A 382 21.73 84.70 -43.43
CA GLN A 382 20.70 85.55 -44.05
C GLN A 382 21.29 86.76 -44.78
N ALA A 383 22.39 87.31 -44.26
CA ALA A 383 23.05 88.48 -44.85
C ALA A 383 23.89 88.16 -46.09
N ARG A 384 24.31 86.90 -46.27
CA ARG A 384 25.34 86.52 -47.25
C ARG A 384 24.82 85.61 -48.35
N GLU A 385 23.86 84.75 -48.07
CA GLU A 385 23.31 83.81 -49.05
C GLU A 385 21.93 84.27 -49.55
N PRO A 386 21.77 84.53 -50.86
CA PRO A 386 20.48 84.96 -51.43
C PRO A 386 19.37 83.92 -51.24
N LEU A 387 19.75 82.64 -51.12
CA LEU A 387 18.83 81.52 -50.97
C LEU A 387 18.12 81.52 -49.61
N CYS A 388 18.73 82.08 -48.56
CA CYS A 388 18.09 82.20 -47.24
C CYS A 388 16.95 83.26 -47.19
N SER A 389 16.76 84.07 -48.24
CA SER A 389 15.81 85.20 -48.24
C SER A 389 14.42 84.91 -48.81
N ASP A 390 14.25 83.75 -49.47
CA ASP A 390 12.96 83.30 -50.05
C ASP A 390 12.38 82.07 -49.33
N CYS A 391 12.94 81.67 -48.17
CA CYS A 391 12.56 80.46 -47.46
C CYS A 391 11.16 80.56 -46.82
N ALA A 392 10.28 79.65 -47.20
CA ALA A 392 8.99 79.41 -46.54
C ALA A 392 9.17 78.43 -45.37
N PRO A 393 8.26 78.37 -44.38
CA PRO A 393 8.38 77.42 -43.26
C PRO A 393 8.21 75.93 -43.63
N ALA A 394 7.88 75.62 -44.88
CA ALA A 394 7.80 74.25 -45.43
C ALA A 394 7.67 74.29 -46.98
N GLU A 395 8.20 73.28 -47.66
CA GLU A 395 8.16 73.16 -49.12
C GLU A 395 6.70 72.99 -49.60
N THR A 396 6.22 73.92 -50.45
CA THR A 396 4.84 73.87 -50.97
C THR A 396 4.75 73.41 -52.43
N VAL A 397 5.89 73.33 -53.13
CA VAL A 397 6.00 72.83 -54.51
C VAL A 397 7.16 71.84 -54.63
N CYS A 398 6.98 70.66 -54.05
CA CYS A 398 7.93 69.57 -54.22
C CYS A 398 8.02 69.18 -55.71
N ASN A 399 9.22 69.24 -56.31
CA ASN A 399 9.64 68.80 -57.67
C ASN A 399 10.02 69.87 -58.71
N ASP A 400 10.19 71.13 -58.34
CA ASP A 400 10.78 72.12 -59.25
C ASP A 400 12.32 72.23 -59.14
N ARG A 401 12.92 71.45 -58.22
CA ARG A 401 14.35 71.39 -57.88
C ARG A 401 14.90 72.69 -57.28
N ARG A 402 14.05 73.47 -56.62
CA ARG A 402 14.44 74.55 -55.72
C ARG A 402 14.18 74.11 -54.28
N ASP A 403 15.10 74.47 -53.39
CA ASP A 403 14.95 74.29 -51.95
C ASP A 403 14.22 75.53 -51.42
N ASP A 404 12.88 75.46 -51.42
CA ASP A 404 12.01 76.61 -51.15
C ASP A 404 11.74 76.82 -49.65
N ASP A 405 12.12 75.89 -48.77
CA ASP A 405 12.08 75.99 -47.30
C ASP A 405 13.44 75.94 -46.61
N CYS A 406 14.51 75.73 -47.38
CA CYS A 406 15.89 75.92 -46.98
C CYS A 406 16.35 74.99 -45.85
N ASP A 407 15.79 73.78 -45.77
CA ASP A 407 16.21 72.73 -44.84
C ASP A 407 17.30 71.81 -45.44
N GLY A 408 17.71 72.08 -46.68
CA GLY A 408 18.82 71.41 -47.35
C GLY A 408 18.48 70.07 -48.01
N LEU A 409 17.20 69.78 -48.33
CA LEU A 409 16.74 68.51 -48.92
C LEU A 409 16.18 68.58 -50.35
#